data_AF-A0A8T3PGR0-F1
#
_entry.id   AF-A0A8T3PGR0-F1
#
_cell.length_a   1.000
_cell.length_b   1.000
_cell.length_c   1.000
_cell.angle_alpha   90.00
_cell.angle_beta   90.00
_cell.angle_gamma   90.00
#
_symmetry.space_group_name_H-M   'P 1'
#
loop_
_entity.id
_entity.type
_entity.pdbx_description
1 polymer ?
#
loop_
_entity_poly.entity_id
_entity_poly.type
_entity_poly.pdbx_seq_one_letter_code
_entity_poly.pdbx_strand_id
1 'polypeptide(L)'
;MLAAERHPAKGIEAAKALLVATGHRDTGGPWLPVGAGVHTGIAWMGAVGEGAHSELTALGDSVNTTARLASVAVAGEVLVTTDAARAAGLDPGLATRRLELKGKQLDTEVVSLRVDPP
;
A
#
# COMPACT_ATOMS: atom_id res chain seq x y z
N MET A 1 -7.44 -3.90 19.26
CA MET A 1 -7.46 -4.65 17.99
C MET A 1 -6.02 -4.81 17.54
N LEU A 2 -5.42 -5.97 17.76
CA LEU A 2 -4.08 -6.28 17.25
C LEU A 2 -4.23 -6.47 15.74
N ALA A 3 -3.63 -5.60 14.93
CA ALA A 3 -3.36 -5.96 13.54
C ALA A 3 -2.54 -7.26 13.60
N ALA A 4 -3.04 -8.35 12.99
CA ALA A 4 -2.40 -9.66 13.07
C ALA A 4 -0.90 -9.53 12.74
N GLU A 5 -0.04 -10.27 13.43
CA GLU A 5 1.45 -10.18 13.43
C GLU A 5 2.13 -10.16 12.04
N ARG A 6 1.37 -10.42 10.96
CA ARG A 6 1.84 -10.42 9.56
C ARG A 6 1.10 -9.44 8.64
N HIS A 7 0.45 -8.41 9.19
CA HIS A 7 -0.36 -7.51 8.38
C HIS A 7 0.40 -6.79 7.24
N PRO A 8 1.70 -6.44 7.34
CA PRO A 8 2.42 -5.83 6.22
C PRO A 8 2.56 -6.80 5.05
N ALA A 9 2.96 -8.05 5.32
CA ALA A 9 3.06 -9.09 4.31
C ALA A 9 1.70 -9.37 3.65
N LYS A 10 0.63 -9.49 4.44
CA LYS A 10 -0.74 -9.66 3.91
C LYS A 10 -1.19 -8.48 3.04
N GLY A 11 -0.83 -7.24 3.43
CA GLY A 11 -1.13 -6.04 2.64
C GLY A 11 -0.42 -6.05 1.28
N ILE A 12 0.85 -6.46 1.25
CA ILE A 12 1.62 -6.59 -0.01
C ILE A 12 1.03 -7.67 -0.90
N GLU A 13 0.68 -8.83 -0.35
CA GLU A 13 0.08 -9.92 -1.13
C GLU A 13 -1.32 -9.54 -1.65
N ALA A 14 -2.12 -8.83 -0.87
CA ALA A 14 -3.40 -8.30 -1.34
C ALA A 14 -3.22 -7.27 -2.47
N ALA A 15 -2.22 -6.39 -2.37
CA ALA A 15 -1.91 -5.42 -3.42
C ALA A 15 -1.47 -6.12 -4.73
N LYS A 16 -0.61 -7.13 -4.65
CA LYS A 16 -0.24 -7.94 -5.83
C LYS A 16 -1.45 -8.68 -6.41
N ALA A 17 -2.28 -9.30 -5.57
CA ALA A 17 -3.48 -9.98 -6.01
C ALA A 17 -4.46 -9.03 -6.72
N LEU A 18 -4.57 -7.78 -6.26
CA LEU A 18 -5.35 -6.74 -6.95
C LEU A 18 -4.81 -6.45 -8.35
N LEU A 19 -3.48 -6.35 -8.52
CA LEU A 19 -2.88 -6.15 -9.84
C LEU A 19 -3.16 -7.33 -10.78
N VAL A 20 -3.06 -8.56 -10.27
CA VAL A 20 -3.40 -9.77 -11.05
C VAL A 20 -4.88 -9.76 -11.45
N ALA A 21 -5.79 -9.50 -10.52
CA ALA A 21 -7.23 -9.48 -10.79
C ALA A 21 -7.65 -8.38 -11.79
N THR A 22 -6.85 -7.31 -11.90
CA THR A 22 -7.07 -6.19 -12.83
C THR A 22 -6.34 -6.37 -14.17
N GLY A 23 -5.80 -7.56 -14.44
CA GLY A 23 -5.24 -7.94 -15.73
C GLY A 23 -3.80 -7.48 -15.97
N HIS A 24 -3.05 -7.07 -14.94
CA HIS A 24 -1.65 -6.62 -15.11
C HIS A 24 -0.69 -7.76 -15.51
N ARG A 25 -1.16 -9.00 -15.55
CA ARG A 25 -0.45 -10.19 -16.05
C ARG A 25 -0.91 -10.60 -17.45
N ASP A 26 -1.98 -10.00 -17.97
CA ASP A 26 -2.57 -10.42 -19.24
C ASP A 26 -1.74 -9.86 -20.41
N THR A 27 -1.58 -10.66 -21.46
CA THR A 27 -0.83 -10.24 -22.67
C THR A 27 -1.48 -9.08 -23.41
N GLY A 28 -2.80 -8.90 -23.25
CA GLY A 28 -3.56 -7.76 -23.75
C GLY A 28 -3.44 -6.48 -22.90
N GLY A 29 -2.73 -6.55 -21.77
CA GLY A 29 -2.63 -5.46 -20.79
C GLY A 29 -3.80 -5.41 -19.81
N PRO A 30 -3.70 -4.57 -18.76
CA PRO A 30 -4.71 -4.50 -17.71
C PRO A 30 -6.02 -3.88 -18.22
N TRP A 31 -7.14 -4.52 -17.91
CA TRP A 31 -8.47 -3.97 -18.19
C TRP A 31 -8.82 -2.79 -17.28
N LEU A 32 -8.13 -2.66 -16.15
CA LEU A 32 -8.16 -1.49 -15.28
C LEU A 32 -6.74 -1.14 -14.81
N PRO A 33 -6.11 -0.08 -15.35
CA PRO A 33 -4.76 0.29 -14.95
C PRO A 33 -4.75 0.91 -13.55
N VAL A 34 -4.23 0.17 -12.57
CA VAL A 34 -4.14 0.64 -11.17
C VAL A 34 -2.74 0.47 -10.61
N GLY A 35 -2.38 1.36 -9.70
CA GLY A 35 -1.24 1.21 -8.79
C GLY A 35 -1.74 0.99 -7.36
N ALA A 36 -0.88 0.50 -6.48
CA ALA A 36 -1.22 0.27 -5.07
C ALA A 36 -0.13 0.82 -4.14
N GLY A 37 -0.55 1.28 -2.96
CA GLY A 37 0.34 1.72 -1.89
C GLY A 37 0.20 0.84 -0.65
N VAL A 38 1.31 0.46 -0.02
CA VAL A 38 1.33 -0.31 1.23
C VAL A 38 2.27 0.37 2.23
N HIS A 39 1.75 0.61 3.43
CA HIS A 39 2.50 1.18 4.54
C HIS A 39 2.06 0.52 5.85
N THR A 40 2.94 0.61 6.86
CA THR A 40 2.70 0.12 8.21
C THR A 40 3.01 1.24 9.19
N GLY A 41 2.15 1.42 10.18
CA GLY A 41 2.31 2.45 11.19
C GLY A 41 1.12 2.48 12.14
N ILE A 42 1.17 3.42 13.08
CA ILE A 42 0.08 3.61 14.04
C ILE A 42 -1.07 4.34 13.34
N ALA A 43 -2.27 3.79 13.48
CA ALA A 43 -3.51 4.41 13.06
C ALA A 43 -4.56 4.28 14.17
N TRP A 44 -5.46 5.24 14.24
CA TRP A 44 -6.61 5.19 15.14
C TRP A 44 -7.79 4.57 14.41
N MET A 45 -8.40 3.54 15.00
CA MET A 45 -9.58 2.88 14.46
C MET A 45 -10.78 3.22 15.32
N GLY A 46 -11.90 3.61 14.70
CA GLY A 46 -13.11 3.93 15.43
C GLY A 46 -14.34 4.02 14.53
N ALA A 47 -15.52 3.92 15.15
CA ALA A 47 -16.77 4.22 14.46
C ALA A 47 -16.94 5.74 14.37
N VAL A 48 -17.19 6.26 13.17
CA VAL A 48 -17.44 7.67 12.92
C VAL A 48 -18.85 7.82 12.32
N GLY A 49 -19.63 8.75 12.87
CA GLY A 49 -21.02 8.99 12.50
C GLY A 49 -21.98 8.89 13.68
N GLU A 50 -23.27 9.00 13.41
CA GLU A 50 -24.33 8.99 14.44
C GLU A 50 -25.42 7.94 14.11
N GLY A 51 -25.87 7.22 15.13
CA GLY A 51 -26.93 6.23 15.01
C GLY A 51 -26.63 5.13 13.98
N ALA A 52 -27.57 4.89 13.08
CA ALA A 52 -27.47 3.89 12.01
C ALA A 52 -26.47 4.26 10.90
N HIS A 53 -25.94 5.50 10.89
CA HIS A 53 -24.97 5.99 9.91
C HIS A 53 -23.56 6.03 10.49
N SER A 54 -23.17 5.00 11.23
CA SER A 54 -21.82 4.86 11.77
C SER A 54 -20.99 3.90 10.91
N GLU A 55 -19.82 4.37 10.48
CA GLU A 55 -18.86 3.58 9.70
C GLU A 55 -17.58 3.35 10.49
N LEU A 56 -17.07 2.12 10.47
CA LEU A 56 -15.75 1.82 11.03
C LEU A 56 -14.68 2.39 10.09
N THR A 57 -13.86 3.31 10.60
CA THR A 57 -12.83 3.98 9.81
C THR A 57 -11.47 3.97 10.51
N ALA A 58 -10.43 4.17 9.71
CA ALA A 58 -9.05 4.34 10.13
C ALA A 58 -8.62 5.78 9.90
N LEU A 59 -8.07 6.43 10.93
CA LEU A 59 -7.59 7.81 10.90
C LEU A 59 -6.13 7.88 11.32
N GLY A 60 -5.41 8.82 10.70
CA GLY A 60 -4.05 9.15 11.09
C GLY A 60 -3.10 9.25 9.91
N ASP A 61 -1.87 9.61 10.24
CA ASP A 61 -0.80 9.84 9.27
C ASP A 61 -0.46 8.59 8.44
N SER A 62 -0.53 7.40 9.04
CA SER A 62 -0.28 6.14 8.32
C SER A 62 -1.30 5.90 7.18
N VAL A 63 -2.58 6.21 7.40
CA VAL A 63 -3.64 6.09 6.38
C VAL A 63 -3.41 7.10 5.25
N ASN A 64 -3.13 8.36 5.61
CA ASN A 64 -2.83 9.41 4.63
C ASN A 64 -1.58 9.12 3.81
N THR A 65 -0.56 8.53 4.43
CA THR A 65 0.68 8.09 3.74
C THR A 65 0.35 7.02 2.71
N THR A 66 -0.42 6.00 3.10
CA THR A 66 -0.84 4.91 2.22
C THR A 66 -1.62 5.44 1.01
N ALA A 67 -2.57 6.35 1.23
CA ALA A 67 -3.35 6.97 0.15
C ALA A 67 -2.48 7.75 -0.83
N ARG A 68 -1.47 8.48 -0.32
CA ARG A 68 -0.53 9.23 -1.16
C ARG A 68 0.37 8.32 -1.98
N LEU A 69 0.87 7.23 -1.39
CA LEU A 69 1.60 6.20 -2.13
C LEU A 69 0.77 5.64 -3.28
N ALA A 70 -0.48 5.26 -3.01
CA ALA A 70 -1.37 4.77 -4.07
C ALA A 70 -1.60 5.82 -5.17
N SER A 71 -1.71 7.11 -4.82
CA SER A 71 -1.93 8.18 -5.79
C SER A 71 -0.76 8.47 -6.74
N VAL A 72 0.47 8.09 -6.34
CA VAL A 72 1.68 8.30 -7.15
C VAL A 72 2.23 7.00 -7.74
N ALA A 73 1.67 5.84 -7.36
CA ALA A 73 2.00 4.56 -7.93
C ALA A 73 1.53 4.51 -9.38
N VAL A 74 2.43 4.16 -10.30
CA VAL A 74 2.06 3.97 -11.70
C VAL A 74 1.29 2.65 -11.89
N ALA A 75 0.62 2.48 -13.02
CA ALA A 75 -0.10 1.23 -13.32
C ALA A 75 0.84 0.00 -13.21
N GLY A 76 0.37 -1.02 -12.50
CA GLY A 76 1.13 -2.25 -12.23
C GLY A 76 2.22 -2.13 -11.18
N GLU A 77 2.33 -0.99 -10.49
CA GLU A 77 3.31 -0.76 -9.42
C GLU A 77 2.63 -0.91 -8.04
N VAL A 78 3.30 -1.64 -7.14
CA VAL A 78 3.02 -1.59 -5.70
C VAL A 78 4.15 -0.83 -5.00
N LEU A 79 3.83 0.34 -4.47
CA LEU A 79 4.75 1.13 -3.65
C LEU A 79 4.65 0.73 -2.19
N VAL A 80 5.74 0.23 -1.64
CA VAL A 80 5.81 -0.26 -0.26
C VAL A 80 6.82 0.57 0.51
N THR A 81 6.44 1.21 1.62
CA THR A 81 7.45 1.89 2.47
C THR A 81 8.50 0.92 2.98
N THR A 82 9.74 1.35 3.15
CA THR A 82 10.84 0.50 3.66
C THR A 82 10.53 -0.16 5.01
N ASP A 83 9.81 0.52 5.89
CA ASP A 83 9.34 -0.05 7.17
C ASP A 83 8.37 -1.22 6.96
N ALA A 84 7.42 -1.07 6.04
CA ALA A 84 6.48 -2.13 5.68
C ALA A 84 7.18 -3.30 4.98
N ALA A 85 8.16 -3.02 4.11
CA ALA A 85 8.96 -4.04 3.46
C ALA A 85 9.78 -4.85 4.48
N ARG A 86 10.44 -4.18 5.42
CA ARG A 86 11.19 -4.80 6.52
C ARG A 86 10.29 -5.65 7.41
N ALA A 87 9.14 -5.10 7.82
CA ALA A 87 8.19 -5.83 8.65
C ALA A 87 7.53 -7.01 7.93
N ALA A 88 7.46 -6.96 6.60
CA ALA A 88 7.01 -8.08 5.76
C ALA A 88 8.11 -9.14 5.50
N GLY A 89 9.36 -8.88 5.89
CA GLY A 89 10.48 -9.78 5.63
C GLY A 89 10.91 -9.80 4.15
N LEU A 90 10.70 -8.71 3.41
CA LEU A 90 11.24 -8.58 2.06
C LEU A 90 12.77 -8.47 2.07
N ASP A 91 13.38 -8.83 0.95
CA ASP A 91 14.84 -8.76 0.78
C ASP A 91 15.35 -7.32 1.01
N PRO A 92 16.28 -7.10 1.97
CA PRO A 92 16.87 -5.79 2.21
C PRO A 92 17.72 -5.28 1.03
N GLY A 93 18.08 -6.13 0.06
CA GLY A 93 18.78 -5.76 -1.17
C GLY A 93 17.89 -5.13 -2.24
N LEU A 94 16.57 -5.07 -2.05
CA LEU A 94 15.66 -4.43 -3.01
C LEU A 94 15.99 -2.95 -3.17
N ALA A 95 16.07 -2.51 -4.44
CA ALA A 95 16.33 -1.11 -4.75
C ALA A 95 15.23 -0.21 -4.16
N THR A 96 15.65 0.82 -3.43
CA THR A 96 14.76 1.83 -2.85
C THR A 96 14.81 3.13 -3.63
N ARG A 97 13.72 3.89 -3.58
CA ARG A 97 13.68 5.28 -4.06
C ARG A 97 13.00 6.18 -3.05
N ARG A 98 13.32 7.47 -3.08
CA ARG A 98 12.69 8.50 -2.25
C ARG A 98 11.54 9.16 -2.99
N LEU A 99 10.44 9.36 -2.27
CA LEU A 99 9.26 10.06 -2.76
C LEU A 99 8.91 11.22 -1.83
N GLU A 100 8.72 12.39 -2.43
CA GLU A 100 8.12 13.55 -1.77
C GLU A 100 6.59 13.41 -1.79
N LEU A 101 5.96 13.16 -0.64
CA LEU A 101 4.52 12.88 -0.55
C LEU A 101 3.71 14.04 0.02
N LYS A 102 3.36 15.05 -0.79
CA LYS A 102 2.63 16.29 -0.39
C LYS A 102 2.96 16.67 1.06
N GLY A 103 2.09 17.07 1.99
CA GLY A 103 2.46 17.45 3.38
C GLY A 103 3.15 16.42 4.30
N LYS A 104 4.25 15.79 3.85
CA LYS A 104 5.27 15.10 4.65
C LYS A 104 6.52 15.99 4.66
N GLN A 105 7.14 16.17 5.82
CA GLN A 105 8.37 16.95 5.94
C GLN A 105 9.64 16.16 5.60
N LEU A 106 9.55 14.83 5.63
CA LEU A 106 10.65 13.92 5.32
C LEU A 106 10.25 13.06 4.12
N ASP A 107 11.21 12.88 3.21
CA ASP A 107 11.08 11.97 2.08
C ASP A 107 10.69 10.57 2.55
N THR A 108 9.73 9.97 1.86
CA THR A 108 9.31 8.60 2.13
C THR A 108 10.13 7.64 1.28
N GLU A 109 10.94 6.80 1.91
CA GLU A 109 11.68 5.74 1.23
C GLU A 109 10.75 4.55 0.95
N VAL A 110 10.76 4.10 -0.31
CA VAL A 110 9.89 3.04 -0.80
C VAL A 110 10.64 2.03 -1.64
N VAL A 111 10.13 0.81 -1.64
CA VAL A 111 10.45 -0.24 -2.61
C VAL A 111 9.31 -0.30 -3.64
N SER A 112 9.67 -0.50 -4.91
CA SER A 112 8.72 -0.71 -6.00
C SER A 112 8.64 -2.22 -6.31
N LEU A 113 7.45 -2.78 -6.20
CA LEU A 113 7.18 -4.17 -6.59
C LEU A 113 6.26 -4.21 -7.81
N ARG A 114 6.42 -5.25 -8.63
CA ARG A 114 5.56 -5.55 -9.78
C ARG A 114 5.08 -7.00 -9.72
N VAL A 115 4.05 -7.29 -10.49
CA VAL A 115 3.65 -8.68 -10.78
C VAL A 115 4.27 -9.07 -12.12
N ASP A 116 4.99 -10.18 -12.15
CA ASP A 116 5.57 -10.68 -13.39
C ASP A 116 4.47 -11.20 -14.31
N PRO A 117 4.61 -11.03 -15.64
CA PRO A 117 3.76 -11.76 -16.58
C PRO A 117 3.89 -13.28 -16.35
N PRO A 118 2.86 -14.07 -16.72
CA PRO A 118 2.85 -15.52 -16.58
C PRO A 118 3.89 -16.22 -17.45
#